data_AF-A0A1J6ICD5-F1
#
_entry.id   AF-A0A1J6ICD5-F1
#
_cell.length_a   1.000
_cell.length_b   1.000
_cell.length_c   1.000
_cell.angle_alpha   90.00
_cell.angle_beta   90.00
_cell.angle_gamma   90.00
#
_symmetry.space_group_name_H-M   'P 1'
#
loop_
_entity.id
_entity.type
_entity.pdbx_description
1 polymer ?
#
loop_
_entity_poly.entity_id
_entity_poly.type
_entity_poly.pdbx_seq_one_letter_code
_entity_poly.pdbx_strand_id
1 'polypeptide(L)'
;MNFLHNFGSAILLSQFSSRQLEGLHTLIDRKRIPVEKSDDFYRQTLALDRIAGEGRFGRCYRRYSLTRKVTVAVASIIIVPALAVFLLSKVPSFGSQINEMMAWLMSDFMRFIYIVGTASGFLLLVLAVGHFYSRALLNRLLGPELAQLWQSIIRKWAPELQHQDALRRNDPDEIAAMITTASFET
;
A
#
# COMPACT_ATOMS: atom_id res chain seq x y z
N MET A 1 16.93 13.12 3.37
CA MET A 1 17.42 11.76 3.71
C MET A 1 16.19 10.88 3.89
N ASN A 2 15.93 9.91 3.00
CA ASN A 2 14.87 8.86 3.14
C ASN A 2 14.68 7.99 1.88
N PHE A 3 15.30 8.33 0.73
CA PHE A 3 15.13 7.54 -0.49
C PHE A 3 15.66 6.11 -0.35
N LEU A 4 16.86 5.92 0.21
CA LEU A 4 17.45 4.59 0.45
C LEU A 4 16.64 3.75 1.45
N HIS A 5 16.09 4.37 2.50
CA HIS A 5 15.24 3.68 3.47
C HIS A 5 13.87 3.31 2.87
N ASN A 6 13.29 4.19 2.03
CA ASN A 6 12.05 3.91 1.31
C ASN A 6 12.24 2.84 0.23
N PHE A 7 13.40 2.84 -0.43
CA PHE A 7 13.78 1.81 -1.40
C PHE A 7 14.04 0.47 -0.71
N GLY A 8 14.76 0.46 0.42
CA GLY A 8 14.98 -0.73 1.23
C GLY A 8 13.68 -1.33 1.76
N SER A 9 12.77 -0.50 2.27
CA SER A 9 11.45 -0.97 2.72
C SER A 9 10.56 -1.47 1.58
N ALA A 10 10.68 -0.92 0.37
CA ALA A 10 10.01 -1.45 -0.82
C ALA A 10 10.57 -2.82 -1.25
N ILE A 11 11.89 -3.01 -1.19
CA ILE A 11 12.54 -4.30 -1.45
C ILE A 11 12.09 -5.34 -0.43
N LEU A 12 12.12 -5.00 0.86
CA LEU A 12 11.66 -5.89 1.93
C LEU A 12 10.19 -6.28 1.75
N LEU A 13 9.33 -5.33 1.35
CA LEU A 13 7.94 -5.63 1.04
C LEU A 13 7.79 -6.53 -0.18
N SER A 14 8.62 -6.37 -1.21
CA SER A 14 8.63 -7.23 -2.40
C SER A 14 9.06 -8.66 -2.04
N GLN A 15 10.11 -8.81 -1.24
CA GLN A 15 10.58 -10.11 -0.76
C GLN A 15 9.55 -10.78 0.16
N PHE A 16 8.94 -10.02 1.07
CA PHE A 16 7.81 -10.47 1.87
C PHE A 16 6.68 -10.99 0.98
N SER A 17 6.21 -10.17 0.03
CA SER A 17 5.10 -10.53 -0.86
C SER A 17 5.40 -11.79 -1.68
N SER A 18 6.65 -11.94 -2.15
CA SER A 18 7.09 -13.11 -2.90
C SER A 18 7.05 -14.38 -2.06
N ARG A 19 7.59 -14.34 -0.82
CA ARG A 19 7.54 -15.48 0.12
C ARG A 19 6.11 -15.86 0.49
N GLN A 20 5.26 -14.87 0.73
CA GLN A 20 3.85 -15.11 1.00
C GLN A 20 3.16 -15.76 -0.20
N LEU A 21 3.42 -15.26 -1.41
CA LEU A 21 2.84 -15.79 -2.63
C LEU A 21 3.27 -17.25 -2.88
N GLU A 22 4.55 -17.55 -2.69
CA GLU A 22 5.10 -18.91 -2.79
C GLU A 22 4.41 -19.86 -1.80
N GLY A 23 4.25 -19.44 -0.54
CA GLY A 23 3.50 -20.19 0.45
C GLY A 23 2.05 -20.43 0.05
N LEU A 24 1.36 -19.41 -0.47
CA LEU A 24 -0.03 -19.52 -0.90
C LEU A 24 -0.16 -20.47 -2.10
N HIS A 25 0.71 -20.34 -3.10
CA HIS A 25 0.73 -21.22 -4.27
C HIS A 25 1.03 -22.67 -3.88
N THR A 26 2.00 -22.88 -2.99
CA THR A 26 2.32 -24.20 -2.44
C THR A 26 1.11 -24.84 -1.77
N LEU A 27 0.36 -24.07 -0.96
CA LEU A 27 -0.84 -24.58 -0.31
C LEU A 27 -1.97 -24.86 -1.32
N ILE A 28 -2.16 -23.98 -2.31
CA ILE A 28 -3.14 -24.14 -3.38
C ILE A 28 -2.89 -25.45 -4.14
N ASP A 29 -1.64 -25.68 -4.55
CA ASP A 29 -1.27 -26.87 -5.32
C ASP A 29 -1.43 -28.15 -4.51
N ARG A 30 -0.95 -28.15 -3.26
CA ARG A 30 -1.01 -29.34 -2.40
C ARG A 30 -2.43 -29.71 -2.00
N LYS A 31 -3.26 -28.72 -1.67
CA LYS A 31 -4.65 -28.95 -1.22
C LYS A 31 -5.68 -28.85 -2.34
N ARG A 32 -5.23 -28.64 -3.59
CA ARG A 32 -6.08 -28.45 -4.79
C ARG A 32 -7.20 -27.45 -4.53
N ILE A 33 -6.85 -26.32 -3.92
CA ILE A 33 -7.83 -25.27 -3.59
C ILE A 33 -8.40 -24.73 -4.92
N PRO A 34 -9.73 -24.63 -5.08
CA PRO A 34 -10.37 -24.21 -6.32
C PRO A 34 -10.25 -22.69 -6.51
N VAL A 35 -9.03 -22.21 -6.75
CA VAL A 35 -8.70 -20.80 -7.00
C VAL A 35 -7.69 -20.71 -8.13
N GLU A 36 -7.89 -19.74 -9.01
CA GLU A 36 -6.92 -19.44 -10.05
C GLU A 36 -5.66 -18.83 -9.44
N LYS A 37 -4.49 -19.32 -9.87
CA LYS A 37 -3.20 -18.78 -9.44
C LYS A 37 -2.92 -17.45 -10.14
N SER A 38 -2.43 -16.48 -9.39
CA SER A 38 -2.04 -15.15 -9.85
C SER A 38 -0.66 -14.81 -9.31
N ASP A 39 0.18 -14.18 -10.12
CA ASP A 39 1.51 -13.72 -9.72
C ASP A 39 1.47 -12.42 -8.89
N ASP A 40 0.33 -11.74 -8.86
CA ASP A 40 0.09 -10.60 -7.96
C ASP A 40 -0.37 -11.09 -6.59
N PHE A 41 0.46 -10.80 -5.57
CA PHE A 41 0.18 -11.11 -4.17
C PHE A 41 -1.20 -10.66 -3.72
N TYR A 42 -1.56 -9.39 -3.91
CA TYR A 42 -2.85 -8.88 -3.44
C TYR A 42 -4.02 -9.53 -4.18
N ARG A 43 -3.90 -9.78 -5.48
CA ARG A 43 -4.94 -10.51 -6.23
C ARG A 43 -5.12 -11.93 -5.70
N GLN A 44 -4.03 -12.66 -5.48
CA GLN A 44 -4.06 -14.03 -4.96
C GLN A 44 -4.70 -14.06 -3.56
N THR A 45 -4.27 -13.17 -2.67
CA THR A 45 -4.78 -13.08 -1.30
C THR A 45 -6.26 -12.70 -1.27
N LEU A 46 -6.70 -11.78 -2.14
CA LEU A 46 -8.12 -11.42 -2.25
C LEU A 46 -8.98 -12.56 -2.81
N ALA A 47 -8.46 -13.32 -3.78
CA ALA A 47 -9.16 -14.48 -4.32
C ALA A 47 -9.36 -15.53 -3.22
N LEU A 48 -8.33 -15.79 -2.42
CA LEU A 48 -8.38 -16.68 -1.26
C LEU A 48 -9.32 -16.18 -0.15
N ASP A 49 -9.30 -14.88 0.17
CA ASP A 49 -10.20 -14.27 1.16
C ASP A 49 -11.69 -14.44 0.77
N ARG A 50 -12.00 -14.30 -0.52
CA ARG A 50 -13.37 -14.50 -1.04
C ARG A 50 -13.85 -15.94 -0.86
N ILE A 51 -13.02 -16.93 -1.17
CA ILE A 51 -13.40 -18.34 -1.04
C ILE A 51 -13.33 -18.83 0.42
N ALA A 52 -12.49 -18.23 1.26
CA ALA A 52 -12.41 -18.54 2.68
C ALA A 52 -13.68 -18.05 3.41
N GLY A 53 -14.23 -16.91 2.97
CA GLY A 53 -15.53 -16.40 3.40
C GLY A 53 -15.48 -15.37 4.53
N GLU A 54 -14.30 -14.90 4.94
CA GLU A 54 -14.18 -13.89 6.01
C GLU A 54 -14.26 -12.44 5.48
N GLY A 55 -13.70 -12.18 4.31
CA GLY A 55 -13.74 -10.89 3.64
C GLY A 55 -13.01 -9.76 4.38
N ARG A 56 -12.29 -10.09 5.47
CA ARG A 56 -11.66 -9.10 6.37
C ARG A 56 -10.48 -8.43 5.68
N PHE A 57 -9.62 -9.24 5.07
CA PHE A 57 -8.47 -8.76 4.31
C PHE A 57 -8.93 -7.85 3.17
N GLY A 58 -9.96 -8.24 2.42
CA GLY A 58 -10.52 -7.46 1.32
C GLY A 58 -11.10 -6.11 1.76
N ARG A 59 -11.79 -6.05 2.91
CA ARG A 59 -12.27 -4.77 3.47
C ARG A 59 -11.12 -3.85 3.86
N CYS A 60 -10.08 -4.39 4.49
CA CYS A 60 -8.89 -3.63 4.88
C CYS A 60 -8.13 -3.12 3.64
N TYR A 61 -7.90 -3.99 2.66
CA TYR A 61 -7.24 -3.65 1.39
C TYR A 61 -7.99 -2.55 0.63
N ARG A 62 -9.33 -2.63 0.56
CA ARG A 62 -10.14 -1.60 -0.10
C ARG A 62 -9.96 -0.23 0.56
N ARG A 63 -9.96 -0.16 1.90
CA ARG A 63 -9.71 1.08 2.64
C ARG A 63 -8.30 1.61 2.37
N TYR A 64 -7.30 0.75 2.47
CA TYR A 64 -5.91 1.09 2.15
C TYR A 64 -5.75 1.64 0.74
N SER A 65 -6.26 0.93 -0.27
CA SER A 65 -6.17 1.34 -1.67
C SER A 65 -6.89 2.67 -1.91
N LEU A 66 -8.06 2.88 -1.30
CA LEU A 66 -8.80 4.12 -1.46
C LEU A 66 -8.05 5.29 -0.84
N THR A 67 -7.61 5.17 0.42
CA THR A 67 -6.80 6.19 1.09
C THR A 67 -5.57 6.54 0.27
N ARG A 68 -4.80 5.54 -0.19
CA ARG A 68 -3.60 5.78 -0.99
C ARG A 68 -3.91 6.52 -2.30
N LYS A 69 -4.97 6.11 -3.01
CA LYS A 69 -5.39 6.78 -4.27
C LYS A 69 -5.80 8.23 -4.02
N VAL A 70 -6.58 8.49 -2.97
CA VAL A 70 -7.01 9.85 -2.61
C VAL A 70 -5.82 10.71 -2.23
N THR A 71 -4.92 10.23 -1.38
CA THR A 71 -3.71 10.98 -0.99
C THR A 71 -2.83 11.31 -2.20
N VAL A 72 -2.64 10.36 -3.13
CA VAL A 72 -1.89 10.60 -4.37
C VAL A 72 -2.60 11.60 -5.27
N ALA A 73 -3.92 11.50 -5.42
CA ALA A 73 -4.70 12.44 -6.23
C ALA A 73 -4.60 13.88 -5.68
N VAL A 74 -4.76 14.05 -4.36
CA VAL A 74 -4.62 15.34 -3.67
C VAL A 74 -3.22 15.91 -3.86
N ALA A 75 -2.17 15.10 -3.69
CA ALA A 75 -0.80 15.54 -3.94
C ALA A 75 -0.58 15.94 -5.41
N SER A 76 -1.15 15.18 -6.35
CA SER A 76 -1.00 15.41 -7.79
C SER A 76 -1.64 16.73 -8.24
N ILE A 77 -2.77 17.14 -7.64
CA ILE A 77 -3.44 18.42 -7.92
C ILE A 77 -2.51 19.62 -7.71
N ILE A 78 -1.46 19.48 -6.89
CA ILE A 78 -0.54 20.58 -6.56
C ILE A 78 0.78 20.41 -7.28
N ILE A 79 1.33 19.19 -7.28
CA ILE A 79 2.59 18.90 -7.94
C ILE A 79 2.49 19.11 -9.45
N VAL A 80 1.40 18.68 -10.09
CA VAL A 80 1.26 18.75 -11.55
C VAL A 80 1.19 20.20 -12.04
N PRO A 81 0.33 21.09 -11.47
CA PRO A 81 0.32 22.50 -11.87
C PRO A 81 1.61 23.23 -11.52
N ALA A 82 2.21 22.97 -10.34
CA ALA A 82 3.47 23.59 -9.97
C ALA A 82 4.59 23.22 -10.96
N LEU A 83 4.66 21.94 -11.34
CA LEU A 83 5.58 21.46 -12.36
C LEU A 83 5.29 22.07 -13.73
N ALA A 84 4.02 22.17 -14.13
CA ALA A 84 3.62 22.78 -15.40
C ALA A 84 4.02 24.27 -15.46
N VAL A 85 3.74 25.04 -14.41
CA VAL A 85 4.16 26.46 -14.31
C VAL A 85 5.68 26.56 -14.36
N PHE A 86 6.40 25.71 -13.64
CA PHE A 86 7.86 25.68 -13.67
C PHE A 86 8.39 25.40 -15.08
N LEU A 87 7.86 24.39 -15.79
CA LEU A 87 8.28 24.05 -17.14
C LEU A 87 7.94 25.15 -18.14
N LEU A 88 6.75 25.74 -18.07
CA LEU A 88 6.33 26.86 -18.91
C LEU A 88 7.19 28.11 -18.67
N SER A 89 7.64 28.35 -17.43
CA SER A 89 8.55 29.46 -17.10
C SER A 89 9.91 29.36 -17.81
N LYS A 90 10.30 28.15 -18.23
CA LYS A 90 11.55 27.92 -18.99
C LYS A 90 11.39 28.15 -20.49
N VAL A 91 10.16 28.35 -20.99
CA VAL A 91 9.88 28.63 -22.39
C VAL A 91 9.86 30.16 -22.60
N PRO A 92 10.76 30.74 -23.43
CA PRO A 92 10.92 32.19 -23.57
C PRO A 92 9.64 32.94 -23.97
N SER A 93 8.77 32.31 -24.76
CA SER A 93 7.51 32.91 -25.24
C SER A 93 6.47 33.13 -24.15
N PHE A 94 6.57 32.43 -23.02
CA PHE A 94 5.60 32.50 -21.90
C PHE A 94 6.17 33.22 -20.67
N GLY A 95 7.45 33.59 -20.69
CA GLY A 95 8.14 34.17 -19.52
C GLY A 95 7.56 35.53 -19.08
N SER A 96 7.16 36.39 -20.01
CA SER A 96 6.56 37.69 -19.70
C SER A 96 5.18 37.56 -19.06
N GLN A 97 4.32 36.69 -19.60
CA GLN A 97 2.97 36.43 -19.10
C GLN A 97 2.97 35.80 -17.70
N ILE A 98 3.90 34.88 -17.44
CA ILE A 98 4.07 34.27 -16.11
C ILE A 98 4.57 35.31 -15.09
N ASN A 99 5.50 36.18 -15.50
CA ASN A 99 5.99 37.25 -14.62
C ASN A 99 4.91 38.29 -14.30
N GLU A 100 4.08 38.69 -15.27
CA GLU A 100 2.94 39.58 -15.03
C GLU A 100 1.91 38.96 -14.10
N MET A 101 1.59 37.67 -14.29
CA MET A 101 0.68 36.94 -13.41
C MET A 101 1.23 36.84 -11.98
N MET A 102 2.53 36.61 -11.81
CA MET A 102 3.19 36.61 -10.50
C MET A 102 3.22 38.00 -9.86
N ALA A 103 3.46 39.04 -10.65
CA ALA A 103 3.43 40.43 -10.18
C ALA A 103 2.03 40.84 -9.70
N TRP A 104 0.98 40.40 -10.41
CA TRP A 104 -0.41 40.59 -9.99
C TRP A 104 -0.73 39.81 -8.70
N LEU A 105 -0.28 38.56 -8.60
CA LEU A 105 -0.43 37.76 -7.36
C LEU A 105 0.32 38.39 -6.17
N MET A 106 1.46 39.03 -6.41
CA MET A 106 2.25 39.71 -5.37
C MET A 106 1.79 41.14 -5.07
N SER A 107 0.77 41.68 -5.76
CA SER A 107 0.32 43.07 -5.54
C SER A 107 -0.19 43.31 -4.12
N ASP A 108 -0.74 42.26 -3.48
CA ASP A 108 -1.06 42.21 -2.06
C ASP A 108 -0.30 41.05 -1.42
N PHE A 109 1.02 41.25 -1.29
CA PHE A 109 1.96 40.25 -0.81
C PHE A 109 1.57 39.64 0.55
N MET A 110 1.04 40.45 1.47
CA MET A 110 0.62 39.97 2.79
C MET A 110 -0.58 39.03 2.66
N ARG A 111 -1.61 39.42 1.91
CA ARG A 111 -2.78 38.55 1.68
C ARG A 111 -2.42 37.28 0.92
N PHE A 112 -1.53 37.38 -0.06
CA PHE A 112 -1.01 36.24 -0.79
C PHE A 112 -0.30 35.23 0.13
N ILE A 113 0.64 35.70 0.98
CA ILE A 113 1.34 34.84 1.93
C ILE A 113 0.37 34.18 2.90
N TYR A 114 -0.61 34.92 3.43
CA TYR A 114 -1.60 34.33 4.34
C TYR A 114 -2.40 33.21 3.68
N ILE A 115 -2.94 33.45 2.48
CA ILE A 115 -3.75 32.45 1.77
C ILE A 115 -2.91 31.23 1.41
N VAL A 116 -1.75 31.44 0.79
CA VAL A 116 -0.88 30.34 0.35
C VAL A 116 -0.29 29.59 1.54
N GLY A 117 0.11 30.30 2.59
CA GLY A 117 0.66 29.73 3.81
C GLY A 117 -0.37 28.86 4.55
N THR A 118 -1.57 29.39 4.78
CA THR A 118 -2.65 28.63 5.43
C THR A 118 -3.08 27.43 4.58
N ALA A 119 -3.26 27.61 3.27
CA ALA A 119 -3.63 26.51 2.36
C ALA A 119 -2.55 25.42 2.32
N SER A 120 -1.27 25.81 2.24
CA SER A 120 -0.15 24.88 2.23
C SER A 120 -0.01 24.15 3.56
N GLY A 121 -0.18 24.84 4.70
CA GLY A 121 -0.17 24.24 6.02
C GLY A 121 -1.28 23.21 6.21
N PHE A 122 -2.51 23.55 5.81
CA PHE A 122 -3.64 22.63 5.85
C PHE A 122 -3.42 21.41 4.95
N LEU A 123 -2.93 21.63 3.73
CA LEU A 123 -2.60 20.54 2.82
C LEU A 123 -1.54 19.61 3.40
N LEU A 124 -0.45 20.15 3.94
CA LEU A 124 0.61 19.36 4.56
C LEU A 124 0.06 18.51 5.69
N LEU A 125 -0.83 19.07 6.52
CA LEU A 125 -1.50 18.31 7.57
C LEU A 125 -2.33 17.15 6.99
N VAL A 126 -3.15 17.40 5.96
CA VAL A 126 -3.96 16.36 5.29
C VAL A 126 -3.08 15.26 4.70
N LEU A 127 -2.00 15.62 4.01
CA LEU A 127 -1.06 14.67 3.41
C LEU A 127 -0.31 13.86 4.47
N ALA A 128 0.12 14.50 5.57
CA ALA A 128 0.77 13.83 6.69
C ALA A 128 -0.17 12.80 7.34
N VAL A 129 -1.38 13.23 7.70
CA VAL A 129 -2.41 12.34 8.28
C VAL A 129 -2.73 11.19 7.31
N GLY A 130 -2.94 11.49 6.03
CA GLY A 130 -3.19 10.48 5.00
C GLY A 130 -2.03 9.49 4.86
N HIS A 131 -0.78 9.96 4.94
CA HIS A 131 0.40 9.11 4.91
C HIS A 131 0.45 8.15 6.10
N PHE A 132 0.37 8.68 7.33
CA PHE A 132 0.38 7.85 8.55
C PHE A 132 -0.78 6.87 8.60
N TYR A 133 -1.98 7.31 8.22
CA TYR A 133 -3.16 6.46 8.17
C TYR A 133 -3.01 5.32 7.15
N SER A 134 -2.50 5.63 5.94
CA SER A 134 -2.23 4.61 4.92
C SER A 134 -1.19 3.58 5.39
N ARG A 135 -0.17 4.02 6.12
CA ARG A 135 0.87 3.13 6.68
C ARG A 135 0.32 2.24 7.79
N ALA A 136 -0.53 2.79 8.66
CA ALA A 136 -1.22 2.00 9.68
C ALA A 136 -2.11 0.91 9.07
N LEU A 137 -2.85 1.25 8.00
CA LEU A 137 -3.65 0.28 7.25
C LEU A 137 -2.78 -0.79 6.57
N LEU A 138 -1.64 -0.41 5.99
CA LEU A 138 -0.71 -1.37 5.38
C LEU A 138 -0.14 -2.34 6.41
N ASN A 139 0.32 -1.85 7.56
CA ASN A 139 0.83 -2.69 8.63
C ASN A 139 -0.25 -3.66 9.16
N ARG A 140 -1.48 -3.16 9.29
CA ARG A 140 -2.63 -4.00 9.67
C ARG A 140 -2.94 -5.07 8.62
N LEU A 141 -2.84 -4.71 7.34
CA LEU A 141 -3.08 -5.60 6.23
C LEU A 141 -2.06 -6.75 6.17
N LEU A 142 -0.77 -6.43 6.31
CA LEU A 142 0.32 -7.41 6.18
C LEU A 142 0.62 -8.18 7.47
N GLY A 143 0.14 -7.71 8.62
CA GLY A 143 0.25 -8.42 9.90
C GLY A 143 -1.05 -9.15 10.24
N PRO A 144 -1.91 -8.59 11.12
CA PRO A 144 -3.02 -9.32 11.73
C PRO A 144 -4.08 -9.79 10.73
N GLU A 145 -4.42 -9.01 9.70
CA GLU A 145 -5.47 -9.43 8.76
C GLU A 145 -4.96 -10.53 7.82
N LEU A 146 -3.66 -10.52 7.46
CA LEU A 146 -3.04 -11.60 6.70
C LEU A 146 -2.88 -12.87 7.54
N ALA A 147 -2.46 -12.74 8.81
CA ALA A 147 -2.36 -13.88 9.73
C ALA A 147 -3.71 -14.57 9.96
N GLN A 148 -4.78 -13.78 10.11
CA GLN A 148 -6.14 -14.32 10.23
C GLN A 148 -6.60 -15.00 8.95
N LEU A 149 -6.27 -14.43 7.79
CA LEU A 149 -6.57 -15.09 6.53
C LEU A 149 -5.83 -16.42 6.40
N TRP A 150 -4.54 -16.46 6.74
CA TRP A 150 -3.77 -17.70 6.82
C TRP A 150 -4.42 -18.74 7.71
N GLN A 151 -4.80 -18.36 8.94
CA GLN A 151 -5.52 -19.23 9.85
C GLN A 151 -6.85 -19.73 9.26
N SER A 152 -7.60 -18.86 8.60
CA SER A 152 -8.87 -19.22 7.99
C SER A 152 -8.70 -20.23 6.85
N ILE A 153 -7.69 -20.01 5.99
CA ILE A 153 -7.34 -20.91 4.89
C ILE A 153 -6.89 -22.26 5.47
N ILE A 154 -5.95 -22.25 6.41
CA ILE A 154 -5.41 -23.47 7.03
C ILE A 154 -6.53 -24.23 7.74
N ARG A 155 -7.40 -23.54 8.49
CA ARG A 155 -8.55 -24.18 9.14
C ARG A 155 -9.47 -24.90 8.16
N LYS A 156 -9.65 -24.34 6.96
CA LYS A 156 -10.59 -24.85 5.97
C LYS A 156 -10.00 -25.93 5.06
N TRP A 157 -8.72 -25.83 4.69
CA TRP A 157 -8.10 -26.71 3.67
C TRP A 157 -6.92 -27.55 4.18
N ALA A 158 -6.32 -27.19 5.32
CA ALA A 158 -5.20 -27.92 5.92
C ALA A 158 -5.32 -28.00 7.45
N PRO A 159 -6.44 -28.54 7.98
CA PRO A 159 -6.70 -28.54 9.42
C PRO A 159 -5.62 -29.26 10.24
N GLU A 160 -4.88 -30.21 9.64
CA GLU A 160 -3.75 -30.89 10.25
C GLU A 160 -2.59 -29.94 10.64
N LEU A 161 -2.50 -28.77 10.02
CA LEU A 161 -1.48 -27.77 10.34
C LEU A 161 -1.89 -26.86 11.51
N GLN A 162 -3.15 -26.88 11.96
CA GLN A 162 -3.68 -25.92 12.95
C GLN A 162 -2.91 -25.87 14.28
N HIS A 163 -2.21 -26.95 14.64
CA HIS A 163 -1.55 -27.08 15.95
C HIS A 163 -0.07 -26.69 15.92
N GLN A 164 0.45 -26.28 14.76
CA GLN A 164 1.84 -25.84 14.64
C GLN A 164 2.06 -24.48 15.32
N ASP A 165 3.23 -24.30 15.93
CA ASP A 165 3.52 -23.11 16.73
C ASP A 165 3.57 -21.81 15.92
N ALA A 166 3.88 -21.87 14.62
CA ALA A 166 3.85 -20.71 13.72
C ALA A 166 2.44 -20.08 13.63
N LEU A 167 1.39 -20.90 13.65
CA LEU A 167 0.01 -20.42 13.66
C LEU A 167 -0.40 -19.79 14.99
N ARG A 168 0.19 -20.23 16.11
CA ARG A 168 -0.05 -19.65 17.44
C ARG A 168 0.57 -18.27 17.57
N ARG A 169 1.72 -18.05 16.93
CA ARG A 169 2.43 -16.76 16.94
C ARG A 169 1.77 -15.69 16.09
N ASN A 170 0.82 -16.05 15.22
CA ASN A 170 0.14 -15.13 14.29
C ASN A 170 1.11 -14.34 13.40
N ASP A 171 2.26 -14.93 13.05
CA ASP A 171 3.24 -14.32 12.16
C ASP A 171 3.07 -14.87 10.73
N PRO A 172 2.62 -14.06 9.76
CA PRO A 172 2.47 -14.49 8.38
C PRO A 172 3.76 -15.02 7.75
N ASP A 173 4.93 -14.49 8.10
CA ASP A 173 6.21 -14.94 7.53
C ASP A 173 6.59 -16.33 8.04
N GLU A 174 6.42 -16.59 9.34
CA GLU A 174 6.63 -17.92 9.90
C GLU A 174 5.63 -18.94 9.31
N ILE A 175 4.36 -18.56 9.13
CA ILE A 175 3.34 -19.44 8.55
C ILE A 175 3.66 -19.77 7.09
N ALA A 176 4.04 -18.78 6.28
CA ALA A 176 4.40 -19.01 4.88
C ALA A 176 5.65 -19.90 4.77
N ALA A 177 6.68 -19.64 5.58
CA ALA A 177 7.89 -20.45 5.63
C ALA A 177 7.60 -21.88 6.08
N MET A 178 6.72 -22.07 7.06
CA MET A 178 6.26 -23.38 7.51
C MET A 178 5.60 -24.15 6.37
N ILE A 179 4.75 -23.51 5.56
CA ILE A 179 4.08 -24.18 4.44
C ILE A 179 5.06 -24.57 3.33
N THR A 180 6.02 -23.72 3.00
CA THR A 180 7.01 -24.03 1.96
C THR A 180 7.99 -25.11 2.42
N THR A 181 8.50 -25.01 3.66
CA THR A 181 9.46 -25.96 4.26
C THR A 181 8.83 -27.25 4.77
N ALA A 182 7.53 -27.28 5.05
CA ALA A 182 6.77 -28.52 5.19
C ALA A 182 6.62 -29.18 3.81
N SER A 183 7.73 -29.48 3.13
CA SER A 183 7.84 -30.74 2.41
C SER A 183 7.48 -31.83 3.42
N PHE A 184 6.19 -32.13 3.55
CA PHE A 184 5.71 -33.27 4.31
C PHE A 184 6.50 -34.45 3.76
N GLU A 185 7.32 -35.03 4.61
CA GLU A 185 7.89 -36.34 4.42
C GLU A 185 6.72 -37.28 4.12
N THR A 186 6.54 -37.57 2.83
CA THR A 186 5.83 -38.73 2.33
C THR A 186 6.86 -39.61 1.66
#